data_AF-A0A142KKS3-F1
#
_entry.id   AF-A0A142KKS3-F1
#
_cell.length_a   1.000
_cell.length_b   1.000
_cell.length_c   1.000
_cell.angle_alpha   90.00
_cell.angle_beta   90.00
_cell.angle_gamma   90.00
#
_symmetry.space_group_name_H-M   'P 1'
#
loop_
_entity.id
_entity.type
_entity.pdbx_description
1 polymer ?
#
loop_
_entity_poly.entity_id
_entity_poly.type
_entity_poly.pdbx_seq_one_letter_code
_entity_poly.pdbx_strand_id
1 'polypeptide(L)'
;MAAGSQKSGTAGRGWRKETAACLQAVDLVLAAEPSASFLVVLTDCLQTLRTPDRARPLSIGAAMAAGEPGAGAADQIAARAGVDAAESRAQAGLLRTDLEAAMEAPSAVVRTAHGPVSSADLVRLLTVRACVEALRAGAQPPRPVLIAASRVLAAVLGERYGGRTIEMRVPPATAVQLEAFGQGPNHHRGTPPNVAETDPVTFVKLATGQLDWQEARRAGRIQASGSHVDAMARMLPVTP
;
A
#
# COMPACT_ATOMS: atom_id res chain seq x y z
N MET A 1 -18.20 25.07 -31.88
CA MET A 1 -16.99 24.43 -31.34
C MET A 1 -16.42 25.33 -30.27
N ALA A 2 -16.56 24.99 -29.00
CA ALA A 2 -15.93 25.72 -27.90
C ALA A 2 -14.92 24.78 -27.25
N ALA A 3 -13.64 25.06 -27.45
CA ALA A 3 -12.54 24.37 -26.81
C ALA A 3 -12.59 24.68 -25.31
N GLY A 4 -12.98 23.68 -24.51
CA GLY A 4 -12.91 23.74 -23.06
C GLY A 4 -11.44 23.75 -22.63
N SER A 5 -10.95 24.93 -22.26
CA SER A 5 -9.65 25.14 -21.63
C SER A 5 -9.57 24.29 -20.35
N GLN A 6 -8.82 23.18 -20.40
CA GLN A 6 -8.39 22.45 -19.20
C GLN A 6 -7.47 23.36 -18.42
N LYS A 7 -8.00 24.02 -17.38
CA LYS A 7 -7.17 24.71 -16.39
C LYS A 7 -6.24 23.68 -15.74
N SER A 8 -4.95 23.83 -15.98
CA SER A 8 -3.87 23.14 -15.27
C SER A 8 -3.88 23.57 -13.80
N GLY A 9 -4.76 22.96 -13.01
CA GLY A 9 -4.80 23.14 -11.57
C GLY A 9 -3.53 22.56 -10.96
N THR A 10 -2.68 23.40 -10.39
CA THR A 10 -1.55 22.96 -9.56
C THR A 10 -2.01 21.89 -8.58
N ALA A 11 -1.31 20.75 -8.54
CA ALA A 11 -1.68 19.64 -7.68
C ALA A 11 -1.93 20.07 -6.22
N GLY A 12 -2.93 19.47 -5.57
CA GLY A 12 -3.23 19.76 -4.17
C GLY A 12 -2.08 19.37 -3.22
N ARG A 13 -2.08 19.94 -2.01
CA ARG A 13 -1.08 19.62 -0.97
C ARG A 13 -1.07 18.12 -0.59
N GLY A 14 -2.22 17.45 -0.70
CA GLY A 14 -2.36 16.01 -0.48
C GLY A 14 -1.61 15.19 -1.53
N TRP A 15 -1.88 15.46 -2.82
CA TRP A 15 -1.19 14.82 -3.95
C TRP A 15 0.32 14.91 -3.85
N ARG A 16 0.87 16.11 -3.60
CA ARG A 16 2.33 16.30 -3.45
C ARG A 16 2.96 15.42 -2.36
N LYS A 17 2.25 15.17 -1.26
CA LYS A 17 2.75 14.30 -0.18
C LYS A 17 2.73 12.83 -0.60
N GLU A 18 1.71 12.41 -1.33
CA GLU A 18 1.56 11.04 -1.82
C GLU A 18 2.59 10.71 -2.88
N THR A 19 2.79 11.59 -3.86
CA THR A 19 3.80 11.40 -4.89
C THR A 19 5.20 11.41 -4.30
N ALA A 20 5.51 12.32 -3.36
CA ALA A 20 6.81 12.34 -2.69
C ALA A 20 7.10 11.03 -1.92
N ALA A 21 6.12 10.49 -1.19
CA ALA A 21 6.28 9.22 -0.50
C ALA A 21 6.43 8.05 -1.49
N CYS A 22 5.68 8.06 -2.59
CA CYS A 22 5.76 7.03 -3.63
C CYS A 22 7.14 7.03 -4.31
N LEU A 23 7.60 8.19 -4.79
CA LEU A 23 8.90 8.32 -5.44
C LEU A 23 10.03 7.92 -4.51
N GLN A 24 9.99 8.33 -3.23
CA GLN A 24 10.98 7.90 -2.24
C GLN A 24 10.98 6.38 -2.01
N ALA A 25 9.82 5.71 -2.08
CA ALA A 25 9.72 4.26 -1.95
C ALA A 25 10.25 3.55 -3.21
N VAL A 26 9.93 4.06 -4.40
CA VAL A 26 10.42 3.53 -5.69
C VAL A 26 11.93 3.69 -5.78
N ASP A 27 12.48 4.87 -5.47
CA ASP A 27 13.92 5.14 -5.48
C ASP A 27 14.68 4.14 -4.59
N LEU A 28 14.11 3.78 -3.42
CA LEU A 28 14.71 2.80 -2.52
C LEU A 28 14.82 1.41 -3.15
N VAL A 29 13.78 0.98 -3.87
CA VAL A 29 13.77 -0.34 -4.54
C VAL A 29 14.70 -0.34 -5.75
N LEU A 30 14.70 0.74 -6.54
CA LEU A 30 15.53 0.86 -7.74
C LEU A 30 17.02 1.03 -7.42
N ALA A 31 17.38 1.61 -6.27
CA ALA A 31 18.77 1.70 -5.80
C ALA A 31 19.33 0.35 -5.33
N ALA A 32 18.46 -0.61 -5.00
CA ALA A 32 18.83 -1.99 -4.73
C ALA A 32 18.83 -2.81 -6.04
N GLU A 33 18.60 -4.11 -5.94
CA GLU A 33 18.34 -4.97 -7.10
C GLU A 33 16.82 -5.18 -7.21
N PRO A 34 16.09 -4.38 -8.02
CA PRO A 34 14.65 -4.52 -8.13
C PRO A 34 14.30 -5.87 -8.75
N SER A 35 13.31 -6.57 -8.18
CA SER A 35 12.80 -7.77 -8.83
C SER A 35 12.16 -7.43 -10.18
N ALA A 36 12.24 -8.33 -11.14
CA ALA A 36 11.52 -8.17 -12.41
C ALA A 36 10.00 -8.07 -12.19
N SER A 37 9.46 -8.71 -11.15
CA SER A 37 8.07 -8.55 -10.72
C SER A 37 7.73 -7.08 -10.40
N PHE A 38 8.60 -6.41 -9.64
CA PHE A 38 8.43 -5.00 -9.32
C PHE A 38 8.53 -4.09 -10.56
N LEU A 39 9.46 -4.35 -11.48
CA LEU A 39 9.61 -3.55 -12.69
C LEU A 39 8.39 -3.62 -13.62
N VAL A 40 7.75 -4.79 -13.71
CA VAL A 40 6.49 -4.95 -14.46
C VAL A 40 5.37 -4.12 -13.82
N VAL A 41 5.21 -4.19 -12.51
CA VAL A 41 4.19 -3.41 -11.78
C VAL A 41 4.44 -1.91 -11.93
N LEU A 42 5.69 -1.46 -11.85
CA LEU A 42 6.05 -0.06 -12.06
C LEU A 42 5.70 0.40 -13.47
N THR A 43 5.95 -0.44 -14.48
CA THR A 43 5.61 -0.16 -15.88
C THR A 43 4.09 -0.11 -16.09
N ASP A 44 3.33 -1.05 -15.52
CA ASP A 44 1.87 -1.06 -15.59
C ASP A 44 1.26 0.17 -14.90
N CYS A 45 1.77 0.55 -13.72
CA CYS A 45 1.35 1.76 -13.03
C CYS A 45 1.59 3.01 -13.89
N LEU A 46 2.76 3.11 -14.52
CA LEU A 46 3.09 4.21 -15.43
C LEU A 46 2.12 4.28 -16.62
N GLN A 47 1.84 3.14 -17.26
CA GLN A 47 0.89 3.07 -18.38
C GLN A 47 -0.54 3.39 -17.94
N THR A 48 -0.94 2.92 -16.76
CA THR A 48 -2.25 3.19 -16.17
C THR A 48 -2.44 4.68 -15.89
N LEU A 49 -1.43 5.36 -15.33
CA LEU A 49 -1.48 6.81 -15.10
C LEU A 49 -1.75 7.63 -16.38
N ARG A 50 -1.39 7.08 -17.54
CA ARG A 50 -1.62 7.67 -18.87
C ARG A 50 -2.98 7.30 -19.49
N THR A 51 -3.81 6.52 -18.80
CA THR A 51 -5.09 5.98 -19.30
C THR A 51 -6.29 6.58 -18.53
N PRO A 52 -6.79 7.76 -18.94
CA PRO A 52 -7.84 8.46 -18.20
C PRO A 52 -9.19 7.75 -18.20
N ASP A 53 -9.94 7.93 -17.12
CA ASP A 53 -11.32 7.47 -16.99
C ASP A 53 -12.23 8.57 -16.39
N ARG A 54 -13.54 8.41 -16.56
CA ARG A 54 -14.58 9.30 -16.00
C ARG A 54 -15.58 8.56 -15.11
N ALA A 55 -15.52 7.24 -15.02
CA ALA A 55 -16.35 6.44 -14.14
C ALA A 55 -16.00 6.67 -12.66
N ARG A 56 -16.92 6.32 -11.77
CA ARG A 56 -16.69 6.38 -10.32
C ARG A 56 -15.57 5.38 -9.95
N PRO A 57 -14.51 5.81 -9.26
CA PRO A 57 -13.42 4.91 -8.88
C PRO A 57 -13.87 3.89 -7.82
N LEU A 58 -13.21 2.73 -7.81
CA LEU A 58 -13.26 1.74 -6.73
C LEU A 58 -12.74 2.34 -5.42
N SER A 59 -13.13 1.75 -4.27
CA SER A 59 -12.44 2.03 -3.00
C SER A 59 -11.03 1.46 -3.02
N ILE A 60 -10.15 1.94 -2.14
CA ILE A 60 -8.78 1.44 -2.08
C ILE A 60 -8.73 -0.03 -1.65
N GLY A 61 -9.65 -0.48 -0.79
CA GLY A 61 -9.77 -1.89 -0.43
C GLY A 61 -10.25 -2.77 -1.57
N ALA A 62 -11.19 -2.29 -2.40
CA ALA A 62 -11.64 -3.00 -3.60
C ALA A 62 -10.53 -3.05 -4.67
N ALA A 63 -9.80 -1.95 -4.88
CA ALA A 63 -8.65 -1.92 -5.78
C ALA A 63 -7.53 -2.87 -5.33
N MET A 64 -7.19 -2.88 -4.02
CA MET A 64 -6.21 -3.82 -3.47
C MET A 64 -6.66 -5.28 -3.58
N ALA A 65 -7.94 -5.56 -3.32
CA ALA A 65 -8.49 -6.92 -3.40
C ALA A 65 -8.54 -7.46 -4.84
N ALA A 66 -8.73 -6.58 -5.83
CA ALA A 66 -8.71 -6.97 -7.22
C ALA A 66 -7.32 -7.44 -7.70
N GLY A 67 -6.26 -7.10 -6.96
CA GLY A 67 -4.88 -7.44 -7.29
C GLY A 67 -4.25 -6.47 -8.29
N GLU A 68 -2.93 -6.54 -8.41
CA GLU A 68 -2.18 -5.79 -9.41
C GLU A 68 -2.25 -6.56 -10.75
N PRO A 69 -2.71 -5.91 -11.84
CA PRO A 69 -2.66 -6.50 -13.17
C PRO A 69 -1.24 -6.99 -13.47
N GLY A 70 -1.11 -8.25 -13.88
CA GLY A 70 0.17 -8.80 -14.29
C GLY A 70 1.10 -9.29 -13.18
N ALA A 71 0.78 -9.18 -11.88
CA ALA A 71 1.65 -9.71 -10.80
C ALA A 71 2.02 -11.19 -11.01
N GLY A 72 1.04 -12.04 -11.35
CA GLY A 72 1.28 -13.46 -11.65
C GLY A 72 1.98 -13.74 -12.98
N ALA A 73 1.90 -12.81 -13.96
CA ALA A 73 2.63 -12.90 -15.22
C ALA A 73 4.08 -12.40 -15.05
N ALA A 74 4.28 -11.41 -14.18
CA ALA A 74 5.57 -10.79 -13.91
C ALA A 74 6.54 -11.78 -13.24
N ASP A 75 6.05 -12.59 -12.30
CA ASP A 75 6.85 -13.66 -11.67
C ASP A 75 7.28 -14.73 -12.70
N GLN A 76 6.43 -15.03 -13.68
CA GLN A 76 6.75 -15.98 -14.77
C GLN A 76 7.72 -15.39 -15.80
N ILE A 77 7.63 -14.10 -16.09
CA ILE A 77 8.55 -13.38 -16.98
C ILE A 77 9.93 -13.24 -16.32
N ALA A 78 9.96 -12.87 -15.03
CA ALA A 78 11.15 -12.77 -14.21
C ALA A 78 11.96 -14.09 -14.20
N ALA A 79 11.27 -15.22 -14.08
CA ALA A 79 11.89 -16.55 -14.05
C ALA A 79 12.58 -16.96 -15.36
N ARG A 80 12.33 -16.25 -16.48
CA ARG A 80 12.81 -16.60 -17.82
C ARG A 80 13.86 -15.63 -18.38
N ALA A 81 13.99 -14.45 -17.78
CA ALA A 81 14.86 -13.41 -18.31
C ALA A 81 16.24 -13.46 -17.63
N GLY A 82 17.29 -13.78 -18.40
CA GLY A 82 18.65 -13.42 -18.02
C GLY A 82 18.86 -11.94 -18.36
N VAL A 83 18.72 -11.06 -17.37
CA VAL A 83 18.83 -9.62 -17.58
C VAL A 83 20.23 -9.14 -17.17
N ASP A 84 20.90 -8.39 -18.04
CA ASP A 84 22.14 -7.70 -17.69
C ASP A 84 21.84 -6.65 -16.59
N ALA A 85 22.65 -6.64 -15.53
CA ALA A 85 22.47 -5.73 -14.40
C ALA A 85 22.65 -4.24 -14.79
N ALA A 86 23.49 -3.93 -15.79
CA ALA A 86 23.69 -2.57 -16.27
C ALA A 86 22.48 -2.08 -17.09
N GLU A 87 21.95 -2.93 -17.97
CA GLU A 87 20.73 -2.66 -18.74
C GLU A 87 19.52 -2.50 -17.81
N SER A 88 19.41 -3.35 -16.80
CA SER A 88 18.37 -3.26 -15.76
C SER A 88 18.40 -1.93 -15.02
N ARG A 89 19.59 -1.43 -14.66
CA ARG A 89 19.75 -0.13 -13.98
C ARG A 89 19.40 1.04 -14.90
N ALA A 90 19.79 1.00 -16.17
CA ALA A 90 19.43 2.05 -17.14
C ALA A 90 17.90 2.09 -17.34
N GLN A 91 17.26 0.94 -17.49
CA GLN A 91 15.81 0.82 -17.61
C GLN A 91 15.08 1.32 -16.35
N ALA A 92 15.58 0.98 -15.15
CA ALA A 92 15.06 1.49 -13.89
C ALA A 92 15.11 3.02 -13.80
N GLY A 93 16.21 3.63 -14.22
CA GLY A 93 16.35 5.08 -14.26
C GLY A 93 15.31 5.75 -15.16
N LEU A 94 15.08 5.20 -16.36
CA LEU A 94 14.06 5.71 -17.28
C LEU A 94 12.65 5.59 -16.70
N LEU A 95 12.29 4.42 -16.14
CA LEU A 95 10.97 4.21 -15.52
C LEU A 95 10.72 5.21 -14.38
N ARG A 96 11.75 5.52 -13.59
CA ARG A 96 11.65 6.48 -12.49
C ARG A 96 11.37 7.90 -12.98
N THR A 97 12.06 8.35 -14.02
CA THR A 97 11.84 9.68 -14.64
C THR A 97 10.46 9.76 -15.26
N ASP A 98 10.05 8.72 -15.99
CA ASP A 98 8.74 8.65 -16.62
C ASP A 98 7.59 8.66 -15.60
N LEU A 99 7.77 7.98 -14.47
CA LEU A 99 6.81 7.98 -13.37
C LEU A 99 6.61 9.38 -12.80
N GLU A 100 7.69 10.13 -12.58
CA GLU A 100 7.60 11.53 -12.10
C GLU A 100 6.80 12.40 -13.04
N ALA A 101 7.14 12.34 -14.33
CA ALA A 101 6.47 13.11 -15.36
C ALA A 101 4.98 12.78 -15.44
N ALA A 102 4.61 11.50 -15.31
CA ALA A 102 3.21 11.06 -15.27
C ALA A 102 2.45 11.59 -14.04
N MET A 103 3.15 11.87 -12.94
CA MET A 103 2.57 12.40 -11.69
C MET A 103 2.45 13.93 -11.64
N GLU A 104 3.06 14.68 -12.57
CA GLU A 104 2.99 16.15 -12.57
C GLU A 104 1.58 16.69 -12.86
N ALA A 105 0.87 16.03 -13.79
CA ALA A 105 -0.47 16.41 -14.22
C ALA A 105 -1.37 15.18 -14.42
N PRO A 106 -1.68 14.43 -13.35
CA PRO A 106 -2.44 13.20 -13.46
C PRO A 106 -3.90 13.49 -13.83
N SER A 107 -4.54 12.54 -14.51
CA SER A 107 -6.00 12.49 -14.53
C SER A 107 -6.53 12.16 -13.13
N ALA A 108 -7.73 12.62 -12.78
CA ALA A 108 -8.29 12.33 -11.45
C ALA A 108 -8.58 10.83 -11.25
N VAL A 109 -9.04 10.17 -12.31
CA VAL A 109 -9.37 8.74 -12.35
C VAL A 109 -8.70 8.13 -13.58
N VAL A 110 -8.21 6.92 -13.42
CA VAL A 110 -7.52 6.12 -14.45
C VAL A 110 -8.10 4.71 -14.50
N ARG A 111 -7.96 4.04 -15.65
CA ARG A 111 -8.50 2.70 -15.88
C ARG A 111 -7.43 1.64 -15.69
N THR A 112 -7.63 0.74 -14.73
CA THR A 112 -6.88 -0.51 -14.60
C THR A 112 -7.61 -1.65 -15.33
N ALA A 113 -6.97 -2.82 -15.44
CA ALA A 113 -7.63 -4.04 -15.91
C ALA A 113 -8.84 -4.46 -15.04
N HIS A 114 -8.87 -4.05 -13.77
CA HIS A 114 -9.91 -4.39 -12.80
C HIS A 114 -10.96 -3.28 -12.62
N GLY A 115 -10.84 -2.17 -13.35
CA GLY A 115 -11.78 -1.06 -13.33
C GLY A 115 -11.14 0.29 -12.98
N PRO A 116 -11.97 1.34 -12.85
CA PRO A 116 -11.51 2.69 -12.59
C PRO A 116 -10.98 2.82 -11.15
N VAL A 117 -9.83 3.48 -10.99
CA VAL A 117 -9.24 3.82 -9.70
C VAL A 117 -8.87 5.30 -9.69
N SER A 118 -8.87 5.93 -8.51
CA SER A 118 -8.31 7.28 -8.42
C SER A 118 -6.80 7.22 -8.64
N SER A 119 -6.21 8.22 -9.30
CA SER A 119 -4.75 8.26 -9.44
C SER A 119 -4.06 8.31 -8.08
N ALA A 120 -4.70 8.93 -7.07
CA ALA A 120 -4.19 8.94 -5.70
C ALA A 120 -4.10 7.53 -5.12
N ASP A 121 -5.14 6.71 -5.29
CA ASP A 121 -5.14 5.34 -4.79
C ASP A 121 -4.16 4.45 -5.55
N LEU A 122 -4.02 4.63 -6.87
CA LEU A 122 -2.99 3.93 -7.64
C LEU A 122 -1.58 4.23 -7.12
N VAL A 123 -1.26 5.52 -6.88
CA VAL A 123 0.04 5.94 -6.32
C VAL A 123 0.25 5.43 -4.89
N ARG A 124 -0.80 5.43 -4.07
CA ARG A 124 -0.79 4.87 -2.72
C ARG A 124 -0.54 3.35 -2.72
N LEU A 125 -1.14 2.61 -3.64
CA LEU A 125 -0.93 1.17 -3.80
C LEU A 125 0.50 0.87 -4.26
N LEU A 126 1.04 1.61 -5.25
CA LEU A 126 2.44 1.51 -5.64
C LEU A 126 3.40 1.80 -4.47
N THR A 127 3.07 2.77 -3.61
CA THR A 127 3.84 3.05 -2.39
C THR A 127 3.87 1.85 -1.44
N VAL A 128 2.73 1.17 -1.24
CA VAL A 128 2.68 -0.07 -0.44
C VAL A 128 3.55 -1.16 -1.07
N ARG A 129 3.42 -1.39 -2.38
CA ARG A 129 4.20 -2.40 -3.11
C ARG A 129 5.71 -2.15 -2.97
N ALA A 130 6.16 -0.93 -3.22
CA ALA A 130 7.57 -0.56 -3.11
C ALA A 130 8.09 -0.68 -1.66
N CYS A 131 7.28 -0.29 -0.67
CA CYS A 131 7.62 -0.47 0.74
C CYS A 131 7.78 -1.96 1.12
N VAL A 132 6.86 -2.81 0.66
CA VAL A 132 6.89 -4.27 0.86
C VAL A 132 8.14 -4.88 0.22
N GLU A 133 8.46 -4.47 -1.01
CA GLU A 133 9.63 -4.95 -1.74
C GLU A 133 10.93 -4.59 -1.02
N ALA A 134 11.06 -3.33 -0.61
CA ALA A 134 12.21 -2.87 0.16
C ALA A 134 12.39 -3.65 1.48
N LEU A 135 11.29 -3.90 2.21
CA LEU A 135 11.33 -4.69 3.44
C LEU A 135 11.76 -6.16 3.21
N ARG A 136 11.32 -6.77 2.09
CA ARG A 136 11.74 -8.13 1.70
C ARG A 136 13.22 -8.20 1.36
N ALA A 137 13.74 -7.16 0.71
CA ALA A 137 15.17 -7.01 0.42
C ALA A 137 16.01 -6.67 1.66
N GLY A 138 15.41 -6.55 2.85
CA GLY A 138 16.10 -6.19 4.09
C GLY A 138 16.46 -4.71 4.21
N ALA A 139 16.00 -3.86 3.29
CA ALA A 139 16.15 -2.42 3.37
C ALA A 139 15.20 -1.84 4.43
N GLN A 140 15.55 -0.66 4.96
CA GLN A 140 14.73 0.07 5.92
C GLN A 140 14.03 1.24 5.22
N PRO A 141 12.71 1.16 4.94
CA PRO A 141 12.00 2.25 4.30
C PRO A 141 12.00 3.52 5.16
N PRO A 142 12.16 4.71 4.55
CA PRO A 142 12.07 5.98 5.25
C PRO A 142 10.74 6.18 5.97
N ARG A 143 10.76 6.96 7.06
CA ARG A 143 9.57 7.24 7.88
C ARG A 143 8.34 7.72 7.07
N PRO A 144 8.45 8.62 6.08
CA PRO A 144 7.30 9.04 5.27
C PRO A 144 6.65 7.88 4.51
N VAL A 145 7.47 6.97 3.96
CA VAL A 145 7.01 5.77 3.24
C VAL A 145 6.25 4.83 4.17
N LEU A 146 6.83 4.52 5.34
CA LEU A 146 6.18 3.67 6.34
C LEU A 146 4.84 4.24 6.83
N ILE A 147 4.77 5.56 7.05
CA ILE A 147 3.52 6.24 7.44
C ILE A 147 2.48 6.13 6.33
N ALA A 148 2.86 6.39 5.07
CA ALA A 148 1.97 6.29 3.93
C ALA A 148 1.43 4.87 3.74
N ALA A 149 2.32 3.87 3.74
CA ALA A 149 1.95 2.46 3.61
C ALA A 149 1.04 1.99 4.77
N SER A 150 1.38 2.35 6.01
CA SER A 150 0.57 2.00 7.18
C SER A 150 -0.85 2.60 7.11
N ARG A 151 -0.99 3.84 6.63
CA ARG A 151 -2.30 4.47 6.47
C ARG A 151 -3.16 3.77 5.43
N VAL A 152 -2.57 3.37 4.30
CA VAL A 152 -3.26 2.61 3.26
C VAL A 152 -3.73 1.27 3.82
N LEU A 153 -2.83 0.50 4.43
CA LEU A 153 -3.14 -0.83 4.96
C LEU A 153 -4.20 -0.76 6.08
N ALA A 154 -4.13 0.25 6.96
CA ALA A 154 -5.14 0.47 7.98
C ALA A 154 -6.49 0.91 7.39
N ALA A 155 -6.51 1.71 6.32
CA ALA A 155 -7.74 2.08 5.62
C ALA A 155 -8.41 0.83 5.01
N VAL A 156 -7.62 -0.05 4.36
CA VAL A 156 -8.12 -1.32 3.82
C VAL A 156 -8.66 -2.22 4.95
N LEU A 157 -7.95 -2.29 6.08
CA LEU A 157 -8.40 -3.05 7.25
C LEU A 157 -9.74 -2.52 7.79
N GLY A 158 -9.89 -1.19 7.87
CA GLY A 158 -11.12 -0.53 8.29
C GLY A 158 -12.29 -0.69 7.31
N GLU A 159 -12.03 -0.72 6.00
CA GLU A 159 -13.06 -1.03 4.99
C GLU A 159 -13.57 -2.47 5.12
N ARG A 160 -12.70 -3.43 5.47
CA ARG A 160 -13.06 -4.85 5.56
C ARG A 160 -13.66 -5.26 6.89
N TYR A 161 -13.17 -4.69 7.99
CA TYR A 161 -13.46 -5.16 9.35
C TYR A 161 -13.83 -4.02 10.30
N GLY A 162 -14.28 -2.87 9.79
CA GLY A 162 -14.60 -1.70 10.62
C GLY A 162 -15.61 -2.00 11.73
N GLY A 163 -15.34 -1.50 12.93
CA GLY A 163 -16.15 -1.76 14.12
C GLY A 163 -15.67 -0.98 15.34
N ARG A 164 -16.00 -1.46 16.54
CA ARG A 164 -15.62 -0.80 17.81
C ARG A 164 -15.07 -1.74 18.88
N THR A 165 -14.77 -2.97 18.52
CA THR A 165 -14.27 -3.98 19.48
C THR A 165 -12.79 -3.79 19.77
N ILE A 166 -11.97 -3.64 18.72
CA ILE A 166 -10.50 -3.63 18.78
C ILE A 166 -9.98 -2.31 18.20
N GLU A 167 -9.06 -1.66 18.91
CA GLU A 167 -8.30 -0.52 18.39
C GLU A 167 -6.89 -0.97 18.02
N MET A 168 -6.58 -0.97 16.72
CA MET A 168 -5.24 -1.20 16.20
C MET A 168 -4.52 0.13 16.03
N ARG A 169 -3.43 0.33 16.78
CA ARG A 169 -2.60 1.54 16.81
C ARG A 169 -1.25 1.30 16.15
N VAL A 170 -0.87 2.24 15.29
CA VAL A 170 0.42 2.22 14.58
C VAL A 170 1.04 3.60 14.70
N PRO A 171 1.52 4.02 15.89
CA PRO A 171 2.08 5.35 16.07
C PRO A 171 3.39 5.53 15.27
N PRO A 172 3.64 6.72 14.67
CA PRO A 172 2.78 7.91 14.63
C PRO A 172 1.84 7.94 13.40
N ALA A 173 1.68 6.81 12.69
CA ALA A 173 1.06 6.76 11.38
C ALA A 173 -0.47 6.87 11.43
N THR A 174 -1.13 5.99 12.22
CA THR A 174 -2.59 5.81 12.19
C THR A 174 -3.10 5.00 13.39
N ALA A 175 -4.41 5.00 13.58
CA ALA A 175 -5.15 4.05 14.40
C ALA A 175 -6.46 3.70 13.69
N VAL A 176 -6.92 2.44 13.79
CA VAL A 176 -8.16 1.95 13.17
C VAL A 176 -8.97 1.12 14.15
N GLN A 177 -10.29 1.29 14.12
CA GLN A 177 -11.23 0.56 14.98
C GLN A 177 -11.88 -0.57 14.19
N LEU A 178 -11.91 -1.77 14.77
CA LEU A 178 -12.26 -3.01 14.10
C LEU A 178 -13.30 -3.80 14.91
N GLU A 179 -14.11 -4.59 14.22
CA GLU A 179 -15.10 -5.48 14.81
C GLU A 179 -14.52 -6.89 14.97
N ALA A 180 -14.54 -7.45 16.17
CA ALA A 180 -14.24 -8.87 16.34
C ALA A 180 -15.46 -9.70 15.90
N PHE A 181 -15.22 -10.83 15.24
CA PHE A 181 -16.30 -11.72 14.81
C PHE A 181 -16.94 -12.44 16.00
N GLY A 182 -18.02 -11.86 16.55
CA GLY A 182 -18.85 -12.46 17.59
C GLY A 182 -19.42 -11.41 18.55
N GLN A 183 -20.66 -11.63 19.02
CA GLN A 183 -21.23 -10.83 20.11
C GLN A 183 -20.48 -11.16 21.41
N GLY A 184 -19.44 -10.39 21.70
CA GLY A 184 -18.70 -10.40 22.97
C GLY A 184 -18.86 -9.05 23.67
N PRO A 185 -18.91 -9.01 25.02
CA PRO A 185 -19.40 -7.85 25.74
C PRO A 185 -18.60 -6.60 25.40
N ASN A 186 -19.29 -5.54 24.95
CA ASN A 186 -18.79 -4.17 24.99
C ASN A 186 -18.09 -3.96 26.31
N HIS A 187 -16.89 -3.37 26.37
CA HIS A 187 -16.10 -3.27 27.59
C HIS A 187 -16.98 -2.91 28.80
N HIS A 188 -17.17 -3.85 29.73
CA HIS A 188 -17.84 -3.56 30.99
C HIS A 188 -16.83 -2.86 31.89
N ARG A 189 -17.32 -2.02 32.81
CA ARG A 189 -16.48 -1.29 33.79
C ARG A 189 -15.55 -2.29 34.48
N GLY A 190 -14.23 -2.16 34.27
CA GLY A 190 -13.20 -3.03 34.86
C GLY A 190 -12.46 -3.94 33.87
N THR A 191 -12.94 -4.13 32.63
CA THR A 191 -12.23 -4.90 31.60
C THR A 191 -11.28 -4.00 30.80
N PRO A 192 -9.99 -4.35 30.62
CA PRO A 192 -9.06 -3.59 29.80
C PRO A 192 -9.57 -3.46 28.36
N PRO A 193 -9.35 -2.31 27.69
CA PRO A 193 -9.78 -2.14 26.32
C PRO A 193 -9.05 -3.11 25.39
N ASN A 194 -9.73 -3.61 24.34
CA ASN A 194 -9.05 -4.39 23.31
C ASN A 194 -8.22 -3.45 22.43
N VAL A 195 -6.93 -3.37 22.71
CA VAL A 195 -5.98 -2.49 22.01
C VAL A 195 -4.81 -3.35 21.57
N ALA A 196 -4.42 -3.20 20.31
CA ALA A 196 -3.16 -3.68 19.79
C ALA A 196 -2.33 -2.48 19.33
N GLU A 197 -1.07 -2.40 19.73
CA GLU A 197 -0.16 -1.34 19.34
C GLU A 197 1.17 -1.94 18.88
N THR A 198 1.67 -1.44 17.74
CA THR A 198 2.94 -1.88 17.14
C THR A 198 3.56 -0.76 16.33
N ASP A 199 4.85 -0.86 16.02
CA ASP A 199 5.54 0.09 15.13
C ASP A 199 5.14 -0.09 13.64
N PRO A 200 5.35 0.93 12.78
CA PRO A 200 5.00 0.88 11.37
C PRO A 200 5.64 -0.26 10.57
N VAL A 201 6.89 -0.67 10.87
CA VAL A 201 7.55 -1.75 10.14
C VAL A 201 6.85 -3.07 10.44
N THR A 202 6.65 -3.36 11.73
CA THR A 202 5.93 -4.57 12.16
C THR A 202 4.51 -4.58 11.60
N PHE A 203 3.79 -3.46 11.62
CA PHE A 203 2.44 -3.38 11.06
C PHE A 203 2.40 -3.68 9.55
N VAL A 204 3.28 -3.08 8.75
CA VAL A 204 3.34 -3.34 7.31
C VAL A 204 3.61 -4.82 7.06
N LYS A 205 4.55 -5.43 7.80
CA LYS A 205 4.85 -6.87 7.66
C LYS A 205 3.65 -7.75 8.01
N LEU A 206 2.92 -7.44 9.07
CA LEU A 206 1.71 -8.16 9.46
C LEU A 206 0.60 -8.04 8.41
N ALA A 207 0.31 -6.81 7.97
CA ALA A 207 -0.76 -6.52 7.03
C ALA A 207 -0.49 -7.06 5.61
N THR A 208 0.76 -7.41 5.30
CA THR A 208 1.20 -7.93 4.00
C THR A 208 1.68 -9.38 4.05
N GLY A 209 1.52 -10.04 5.21
CA GLY A 209 1.80 -11.47 5.38
C GLY A 209 3.28 -11.83 5.48
N GLN A 210 4.19 -10.86 5.62
CA GLN A 210 5.62 -11.10 5.84
C GLN A 210 5.95 -11.50 7.29
N LEU A 211 5.01 -11.28 8.22
CA LEU A 211 5.16 -11.64 9.62
C LEU A 211 3.81 -12.15 10.14
N ASP A 212 3.82 -13.30 10.80
CA ASP A 212 2.63 -13.86 11.43
C ASP A 212 2.29 -13.12 12.75
N TRP A 213 0.99 -13.04 13.05
CA TRP A 213 0.50 -12.38 14.26
C TRP A 213 1.04 -13.03 15.54
N GLN A 214 0.95 -14.36 15.64
CA GLN A 214 1.38 -15.10 16.84
C GLN A 214 2.89 -15.07 17.00
N GLU A 215 3.64 -15.09 15.89
CA GLU A 215 5.08 -14.85 15.93
C GLU A 215 5.43 -13.47 16.46
N ALA A 216 4.79 -12.41 15.94
CA ALA A 216 5.01 -11.04 16.39
C ALA A 216 4.65 -10.84 17.87
N ARG A 217 3.56 -11.47 18.34
CA ARG A 217 3.15 -11.47 19.76
C ARG A 217 4.20 -12.12 20.64
N ARG A 218 4.65 -13.34 20.31
CA ARG A 218 5.68 -14.07 21.08
C ARG A 218 7.00 -13.33 21.12
N ALA A 219 7.35 -12.64 20.03
CA ALA A 219 8.56 -11.82 19.94
C ALA A 219 8.45 -10.46 20.67
N GLY A 220 7.33 -10.16 21.33
CA GLY A 220 7.13 -8.88 22.03
C GLY A 220 7.02 -7.67 21.12
N ARG A 221 6.78 -7.86 19.81
CA ARG A 221 6.67 -6.76 18.83
C ARG A 221 5.30 -6.08 18.87
N ILE A 222 4.30 -6.72 19.47
CA ILE A 222 2.94 -6.20 19.62
C ILE A 222 2.62 -6.06 21.11
N GLN A 223 2.36 -4.82 21.53
CA GLN A 223 1.72 -4.56 22.81
C GLN A 223 0.21 -4.78 22.62
N ALA A 224 -0.37 -5.75 23.32
CA ALA A 224 -1.79 -5.99 23.16
C ALA A 224 -2.48 -6.37 24.47
N SER A 225 -3.67 -5.79 24.64
CA SER A 225 -4.55 -5.81 25.80
C SER A 225 -5.96 -6.19 25.35
N GLY A 226 -6.76 -6.77 26.26
CA GLY A 226 -8.16 -7.13 26.04
C GLY A 226 -8.35 -8.54 25.46
N SER A 227 -9.52 -9.13 25.72
CA SER A 227 -9.83 -10.54 25.41
C SER A 227 -10.06 -10.84 23.92
N HIS A 228 -10.32 -9.82 23.10
CA HIS A 228 -10.64 -10.00 21.68
C HIS A 228 -9.45 -9.67 20.76
N VAL A 229 -8.34 -9.17 21.31
CA VAL A 229 -7.23 -8.66 20.50
C VAL A 229 -6.60 -9.71 19.59
N ASP A 230 -6.63 -10.99 19.97
CA ASP A 230 -6.10 -12.07 19.15
C ASP A 230 -6.98 -12.41 17.93
N ALA A 231 -8.19 -11.85 17.83
CA ALA A 231 -8.98 -11.91 16.60
C ALA A 231 -8.29 -11.21 15.41
N MET A 232 -7.33 -10.31 15.67
CA MET A 232 -6.47 -9.70 14.66
C MET A 232 -5.78 -10.73 13.76
N ALA A 233 -5.44 -11.91 14.29
CA ALA A 233 -4.81 -12.99 13.52
C ALA A 233 -5.67 -13.48 12.34
N ARG A 234 -7.00 -13.25 12.38
CA ARG A 234 -7.93 -13.61 11.30
C ARG A 234 -8.21 -12.47 10.32
N MET A 235 -7.82 -11.25 10.68
CA MET A 235 -8.04 -10.04 9.87
C MET A 235 -6.80 -9.66 9.03
N LEU A 236 -5.67 -10.32 9.31
CA LEU A 236 -4.38 -10.10 8.67
C LEU A 236 -3.94 -11.40 7.97
N PRO A 237 -3.27 -11.31 6.79
CA PRO A 237 -2.96 -10.09 6.05
C PRO A 237 -4.19 -9.49 5.33
N VAL A 238 -4.07 -8.23 4.89
CA VAL A 238 -5.08 -7.56 4.06
C VAL A 238 -4.72 -7.53 2.58
N THR A 239 -3.49 -7.87 2.20
CA THR A 239 -3.14 -8.07 0.80
C THR A 239 -3.57 -9.47 0.34
N PRO A 240 -3.97 -9.65 -0.94
CA PRO A 240 -4.17 -10.97 -1.53
C PRO A 240 -2.93 -11.86 -1.46
#